data_AF-A0A9P8W2T5-F1
#
_entry.id   AF-A0A9P8W2T5-F1
#
_cell.length_a   1.000
_cell.length_b   1.000
_cell.length_c   1.000
_cell.angle_alpha   90.00
_cell.angle_beta   90.00
_cell.angle_gamma   90.00
#
_symmetry.space_group_name_H-M   'P 1'
#
loop_
_entity.id
_entity.type
_entity.pdbx_description
1 polymer ?
#
loop_
_entity_poly.entity_id
_entity_poly.type
_entity_poly.pdbx_seq_one_letter_code
_entity_poly.pdbx_strand_id
1 'polypeptide(L)'
;MRSSALYLALAGPLAVHAASGSGHSTRYWDCCKPSCAWGGKASVSAPVLTCDKNDNPLSDSNAASGCNGGGSFTCSNNSPWAVNSNLAYGFAATKLSGGSESSWCCACYALTFTTGAVKGKTMVVQSTNTGGDLGENHFDLQMPGGGVGIFDGCTPQWGGLKGAQYGGVSSRSECDSYPALLKDGCYWRFDWFQNADNPDFTFEQVQCPKALTDISGCKRTDDSQFPVFKGDTSSGTKPTTSKSSTTSKAAAATKPATVKSSSTTKVTKTSTTVKAAAATTKTNTSSGSTKAVSLYGQCGGSKDQFPNGSVSCATGSKCVYQNPYYSQCLPN
;
A
#
# COMPACT_ATOMS: atom_id res chain seq x y z
N MET A 1 51.36 11.67 39.17
CA MET A 1 50.31 10.64 39.04
C MET A 1 48.98 11.37 38.87
N ARG A 2 48.42 11.43 37.65
CA ARG A 2 47.10 12.04 37.39
C ARG A 2 46.13 10.90 37.12
N SER A 3 45.26 10.61 38.09
CA SER A 3 44.21 9.61 37.96
C SER A 3 43.11 10.14 37.04
N SER A 4 43.00 9.57 35.84
CA SER A 4 41.84 9.75 34.98
C SER A 4 40.75 8.78 35.42
N ALA A 5 39.71 9.29 36.06
CA ALA A 5 38.49 8.54 36.33
C ALA A 5 37.72 8.35 35.02
N LEU A 6 37.61 7.10 34.57
CA LEU A 6 36.82 6.70 33.41
C LEU A 6 35.35 6.62 33.83
N TYR A 7 34.54 7.59 33.43
CA TYR A 7 33.09 7.53 33.60
C TYR A 7 32.50 6.60 32.55
N LEU A 8 32.13 5.38 32.94
CA LEU A 8 31.25 4.54 32.14
C LEU A 8 29.84 5.15 32.15
N ALA A 9 29.44 5.78 31.06
CA ALA A 9 28.04 6.09 30.81
C ALA A 9 27.29 4.77 30.54
N LEU A 10 26.50 4.29 31.50
CA LEU A 10 25.53 3.23 31.25
C LEU A 10 24.44 3.77 30.31
N ALA A 11 24.56 3.47 29.02
CA ALA A 11 23.44 3.58 28.10
C ALA A 11 22.41 2.51 28.47
N GLY A 12 21.36 2.89 29.20
CA GLY A 12 20.19 2.04 29.39
C GLY A 12 19.52 1.75 28.04
N PRO A 13 18.81 0.62 27.89
CA PRO A 13 18.11 0.30 26.65
C PRO A 13 17.11 1.41 26.32
N LEU A 14 17.24 2.00 25.14
CA LEU A 14 16.24 2.91 24.59
C LEU A 14 14.92 2.13 24.51
N ALA A 15 13.93 2.53 25.31
CA ALA A 15 12.61 1.94 25.27
C ALA A 15 11.97 2.26 23.91
N VAL A 16 11.98 1.30 22.99
CA VAL A 16 11.30 1.41 21.70
C VAL A 16 9.81 1.43 21.98
N HIS A 17 9.19 2.59 21.77
CA HIS A 17 7.76 2.75 21.93
C HIS A 17 7.05 2.24 20.67
N ALA A 18 6.20 1.24 20.84
CA ALA A 18 5.29 0.77 19.80
C ALA A 18 4.40 1.92 19.34
N ALA A 19 4.40 2.22 18.03
CA ALA A 19 3.47 3.20 17.50
C ALA A 19 2.04 2.74 17.75
N SER A 20 1.22 3.59 18.37
CA SER A 20 -0.16 3.30 18.69
C SER A 20 -1.00 4.58 18.66
N GLY A 21 -2.31 4.43 18.55
CA GLY A 21 -3.21 5.58 18.55
C GLY A 21 -4.57 5.27 17.95
N SER A 22 -5.29 6.33 17.59
CA SER A 22 -6.48 6.25 16.74
C SER A 22 -6.11 6.59 15.31
N GLY A 23 -6.85 6.04 14.36
CA GLY A 23 -6.62 6.24 12.94
C GLY A 23 -7.89 6.13 12.10
N HIS A 24 -7.75 6.56 10.85
CA HIS A 24 -8.78 6.50 9.82
C HIS A 24 -8.41 5.46 8.77
N SER A 25 -9.41 4.77 8.20
CA SER A 25 -9.17 3.86 7.08
C SER A 25 -9.74 4.38 5.77
N THR A 26 -9.12 3.95 4.69
CA THR A 26 -9.74 3.88 3.36
C THR A 26 -9.51 2.48 2.79
N ARG A 27 -9.88 2.28 1.52
CA ARG A 27 -9.70 1.04 0.78
C ARG A 27 -9.12 1.34 -0.59
N TYR A 28 -8.18 0.52 -1.05
CA TYR A 28 -7.61 0.66 -2.38
C TYR A 28 -7.11 -0.67 -2.95
N TRP A 29 -6.96 -0.68 -4.28
CA TRP A 29 -6.14 -1.63 -5.02
C TRP A 29 -5.80 -1.01 -6.38
N ASP A 30 -4.60 -0.47 -6.51
CA ASP A 30 -4.12 0.24 -7.71
C ASP A 30 -3.21 -0.61 -8.60
N CYS A 31 -2.88 -1.82 -8.15
CA CYS A 31 -1.93 -2.75 -8.75
C CYS A 31 -0.47 -2.25 -8.82
N CYS A 32 -0.17 -1.04 -8.34
CA CYS A 32 1.16 -0.46 -8.43
C CYS A 32 2.17 -1.28 -7.63
N LYS A 33 3.46 -1.19 -8.01
CA LYS A 33 4.54 -1.63 -7.12
C LYS A 33 4.44 -0.85 -5.80
N PRO A 34 4.33 -1.52 -4.64
CA PRO A 34 4.17 -0.84 -3.37
C PRO A 34 5.50 -0.20 -2.93
N SER A 35 5.48 0.92 -2.22
CA SER A 35 6.68 1.72 -1.96
C SER A 35 7.74 0.98 -1.13
N CYS A 36 7.35 0.09 -0.21
CA CYS A 36 8.28 -0.71 0.58
C CYS A 36 8.91 -1.88 -0.21
N ALA A 37 8.57 -2.06 -1.49
CA ALA A 37 9.26 -2.98 -2.39
C ALA A 37 10.57 -2.42 -2.97
N TRP A 38 10.86 -1.14 -2.72
CA TRP A 38 12.14 -0.54 -3.09
C TRP A 38 13.20 -0.80 -2.02
N GLY A 39 14.41 -1.15 -2.46
CA GLY A 39 15.57 -1.27 -1.57
C GLY A 39 15.87 0.04 -0.83
N GLY A 40 16.37 -0.07 0.41
CA GLY A 40 16.81 1.08 1.20
C GLY A 40 15.70 1.90 1.87
N LYS A 41 14.43 1.48 1.78
CA LYS A 41 13.30 2.17 2.42
C LYS A 41 13.23 1.98 3.92
N ALA A 42 13.64 0.83 4.42
CA ALA A 42 13.73 0.49 5.85
C ALA A 42 14.79 -0.60 6.09
N SER A 43 15.14 -0.82 7.36
CA SER A 43 16.00 -1.94 7.78
C SER A 43 15.18 -3.23 7.85
N VAL A 44 15.25 -4.03 6.79
CA VAL A 44 14.42 -5.23 6.57
C VAL A 44 15.25 -6.39 6.02
N SER A 45 14.76 -7.62 6.16
CA SER A 45 15.36 -8.84 5.60
C SER A 45 15.48 -8.79 4.08
N ALA A 46 14.42 -8.31 3.42
CA ALA A 46 14.32 -8.01 2.00
C ALA A 46 13.17 -7.01 1.82
N PRO A 47 13.14 -6.20 0.75
CA PRO A 47 11.97 -5.38 0.42
C PRO A 47 10.73 -6.24 0.17
N VAL A 48 9.54 -5.62 0.19
CA VAL A 48 8.30 -6.30 -0.16
C VAL A 48 8.40 -6.91 -1.56
N LEU A 49 8.04 -8.19 -1.67
CA LEU A 49 8.00 -8.92 -2.93
C LEU A 49 6.98 -8.31 -3.89
N THR A 50 7.35 -8.23 -5.16
CA THR A 50 6.47 -7.78 -6.24
C THR A 50 6.28 -8.88 -7.26
N CYS A 51 5.29 -8.74 -8.12
CA CYS A 51 4.98 -9.73 -9.13
C CYS A 51 4.96 -9.11 -10.53
N ASP A 52 5.17 -9.94 -11.53
CA ASP A 52 4.96 -9.58 -12.93
C ASP A 52 3.46 -9.45 -13.26
N LYS A 53 3.16 -9.15 -14.53
CA LYS A 53 1.78 -9.02 -15.03
C LYS A 53 0.91 -10.27 -14.84
N ASN A 54 1.54 -11.44 -14.73
CA ASN A 54 0.89 -12.74 -14.57
C ASN A 54 0.93 -13.25 -13.13
N ASP A 55 1.25 -12.39 -12.16
CA ASP A 55 1.35 -12.70 -10.75
C ASP A 55 2.49 -13.66 -10.37
N ASN A 56 3.56 -13.71 -11.18
CA ASN A 56 4.77 -14.46 -10.82
C ASN A 56 5.71 -13.56 -10.00
N PRO A 57 6.24 -14.03 -8.85
CA PRO A 57 7.20 -13.28 -8.05
C PRO A 57 8.43 -12.79 -8.83
N LEU A 58 8.80 -11.54 -8.62
CA LEU A 58 10.00 -10.91 -9.16
C LEU A 58 11.10 -10.86 -8.10
N SER A 59 12.28 -11.38 -8.41
CA SER A 59 13.47 -11.28 -7.55
C SER A 59 14.15 -9.91 -7.63
N ASP A 60 13.94 -9.17 -8.73
CA ASP A 60 14.54 -7.85 -8.92
C ASP A 60 13.73 -6.76 -8.23
N SER A 61 14.18 -6.34 -7.05
CA SER A 61 13.59 -5.22 -6.31
C SER A 61 13.75 -3.86 -7.01
N ASN A 62 14.58 -3.75 -8.05
CA ASN A 62 14.75 -2.52 -8.82
C ASN A 62 13.84 -2.45 -10.06
N ALA A 63 13.10 -3.52 -10.36
CA ALA A 63 12.16 -3.53 -11.48
C ALA A 63 11.18 -2.35 -11.36
N ALA A 64 11.04 -1.61 -12.46
CA ALA A 64 10.19 -0.42 -12.50
C ALA A 64 8.71 -0.77 -12.27
N SER A 65 8.00 0.11 -11.56
CA SER A 65 6.56 -0.03 -11.30
C SER A 65 5.75 -0.02 -12.60
N GLY A 66 4.74 -0.88 -12.69
CA GLY A 66 3.75 -0.85 -13.77
C GLY A 66 3.01 0.49 -13.87
N CYS A 67 2.86 1.21 -12.75
CA CYS A 67 2.29 2.56 -12.73
C CYS A 67 3.21 3.64 -13.31
N ASN A 68 4.46 3.28 -13.64
CA ASN A 68 5.46 4.14 -14.28
C ASN A 68 6.00 3.49 -15.56
N GLY A 69 5.20 2.64 -16.22
CA GLY A 69 5.56 1.99 -17.49
C GLY A 69 6.47 0.76 -17.38
N GLY A 70 6.75 0.29 -16.16
CA GLY A 70 7.51 -0.93 -15.91
C GLY A 70 6.67 -2.21 -15.88
N GLY A 71 7.26 -3.29 -15.35
CA GLY A 71 6.65 -4.63 -15.31
C GLY A 71 6.40 -5.18 -13.89
N SER A 72 6.64 -4.38 -12.84
CA SER A 72 6.47 -4.78 -11.44
C SER A 72 5.16 -4.24 -10.86
N PHE A 73 4.35 -5.15 -10.30
CA PHE A 73 3.02 -4.88 -9.74
C PHE A 73 2.92 -5.43 -8.31
N THR A 74 1.88 -5.03 -7.59
CA THR A 74 1.50 -5.68 -6.33
C THR A 74 1.08 -7.13 -6.60
N CYS A 75 1.65 -8.08 -5.86
CA CYS A 75 1.24 -9.48 -5.92
C CYS A 75 -0.19 -9.66 -5.40
N SER A 76 -1.00 -10.49 -6.07
CA SER A 76 -2.39 -10.78 -5.69
C SER A 76 -2.50 -11.38 -4.28
N ASN A 77 -1.44 -12.08 -3.83
CA ASN A 77 -1.38 -12.66 -2.51
C ASN A 77 -1.31 -11.61 -1.37
N ASN A 78 -1.06 -10.34 -1.68
CA ASN A 78 -1.23 -9.19 -0.77
C ASN A 78 -2.72 -8.80 -0.56
N SER A 79 -3.65 -9.63 -1.01
CA SER A 79 -5.07 -9.54 -0.65
C SER A 79 -5.34 -9.92 0.81
N PRO A 80 -6.36 -9.31 1.45
CA PRO A 80 -6.74 -9.61 2.83
C PRO A 80 -7.51 -10.93 2.92
N TRP A 81 -7.54 -11.53 4.12
CA TRP A 81 -8.31 -12.73 4.39
C TRP A 81 -8.80 -12.79 5.85
N ALA A 82 -9.89 -13.52 6.06
CA ALA A 82 -10.39 -13.81 7.40
C ALA A 82 -9.59 -14.98 8.01
N VAL A 83 -9.13 -14.81 9.24
CA VAL A 83 -8.60 -15.91 10.08
C VAL A 83 -9.76 -16.61 10.76
N ASN A 84 -10.67 -15.84 11.34
CA ASN A 84 -11.94 -16.30 11.91
C ASN A 84 -12.97 -15.16 11.81
N SER A 85 -14.13 -15.29 12.45
CA SER A 85 -15.18 -14.27 12.38
C SER A 85 -14.79 -12.91 12.97
N ASN A 86 -13.77 -12.85 13.83
CA ASN A 86 -13.35 -11.64 14.55
C ASN A 86 -11.95 -11.15 14.19
N LEU A 87 -11.14 -11.98 13.53
CA LEU A 87 -9.77 -11.66 13.13
C LEU A 87 -9.60 -11.78 11.61
N ALA A 88 -8.99 -10.77 11.01
CA ALA A 88 -8.47 -10.82 9.64
C ALA A 88 -7.00 -10.43 9.60
N TYR A 89 -6.33 -10.85 8.52
CA TYR A 89 -4.99 -10.40 8.16
C TYR A 89 -5.02 -9.71 6.80
N GLY A 90 -4.08 -8.81 6.57
CA GLY A 90 -3.93 -8.15 5.28
C GLY A 90 -2.78 -7.18 5.23
N PHE A 91 -2.87 -6.25 4.29
CA PHE A 91 -1.80 -5.30 3.98
C PHE A 91 -2.40 -3.90 3.82
N ALA A 92 -1.58 -2.87 4.03
CA ALA A 92 -2.03 -1.49 3.92
C ALA A 92 -0.95 -0.57 3.38
N ALA A 93 -1.36 0.55 2.81
CA ALA A 93 -0.54 1.75 2.75
C ALA A 93 -0.71 2.54 4.04
N THR A 94 0.37 3.04 4.64
CA THR A 94 0.30 3.73 5.93
C THR A 94 0.92 5.12 5.89
N LYS A 95 0.33 6.04 6.64
CA LYS A 95 0.90 7.35 6.95
C LYS A 95 0.74 7.60 8.44
N LEU A 96 1.80 7.41 9.22
CA LEU A 96 1.76 7.55 10.69
C LEU A 96 2.32 8.89 11.15
N SER A 97 1.67 9.48 12.15
CA SER A 97 2.16 10.69 12.80
C SER A 97 3.56 10.45 13.40
N GLY A 98 4.48 11.39 13.19
CA GLY A 98 5.87 11.28 13.68
C GLY A 98 6.72 10.18 13.04
N GLY A 99 6.20 9.44 12.06
CA GLY A 99 6.89 8.34 11.38
C GLY A 99 7.42 8.71 9.99
N SER A 100 8.14 7.77 9.39
CA SER A 100 8.53 7.79 7.97
C SER A 100 8.52 6.38 7.39
N GLU A 101 8.79 6.24 6.09
CA GLU A 101 8.93 4.90 5.47
C GLU A 101 9.93 4.03 6.21
N SER A 102 11.01 4.62 6.75
CA SER A 102 12.00 3.87 7.53
C SER A 102 11.45 3.26 8.82
N SER A 103 10.41 3.85 9.41
CA SER A 103 9.79 3.35 10.64
C SER A 103 8.60 2.42 10.40
N TRP A 104 7.80 2.66 9.35
CA TRP A 104 6.60 1.84 9.10
C TRP A 104 6.76 0.78 8.04
N CYS A 105 7.70 0.89 7.09
CA CYS A 105 7.80 -0.14 6.04
C CYS A 105 8.05 -1.51 6.66
N CYS A 106 7.16 -2.43 6.28
CA CYS A 106 7.07 -3.82 6.73
C CYS A 106 6.77 -4.02 8.21
N ALA A 107 6.43 -2.96 8.96
CA ALA A 107 5.90 -3.08 10.31
C ALA A 107 4.47 -3.63 10.27
N CYS A 108 4.07 -4.31 11.34
CA CYS A 108 2.70 -4.80 11.50
C CYS A 108 1.95 -4.04 12.60
N TYR A 109 0.65 -3.89 12.38
CA TYR A 109 -0.23 -3.15 13.28
C TYR A 109 -1.52 -3.93 13.50
N ALA A 110 -1.90 -4.12 14.75
CA ALA A 110 -3.20 -4.67 15.11
C ALA A 110 -4.22 -3.53 15.18
N LEU A 111 -5.16 -3.52 14.23
CA LEU A 111 -6.23 -2.53 14.14
C LEU A 111 -7.47 -3.10 14.83
N THR A 112 -8.07 -2.35 15.75
CA THR A 112 -9.39 -2.67 16.31
C THR A 112 -10.38 -1.62 15.85
N PHE A 113 -11.34 -2.02 15.00
CA PHE A 113 -12.30 -1.09 14.42
C PHE A 113 -13.23 -0.52 15.50
N THR A 114 -13.46 0.79 15.46
CA THR A 114 -14.26 1.53 16.45
C THR A 114 -15.60 2.02 15.89
N THR A 115 -15.75 2.05 14.56
CA THR A 115 -16.97 2.46 13.85
C THR A 115 -17.33 1.47 12.72
N GLY A 116 -18.51 1.67 12.11
CA GLY A 116 -19.00 0.83 11.02
C GLY A 116 -19.45 -0.58 11.42
N ALA A 117 -19.83 -1.38 10.41
CA ALA A 117 -20.35 -2.74 10.59
C ALA A 117 -19.32 -3.73 11.19
N VAL A 118 -18.04 -3.39 11.09
CA VAL A 118 -16.92 -4.19 11.61
C VAL A 118 -16.45 -3.76 12.99
N LYS A 119 -17.15 -2.83 13.66
CA LYS A 119 -16.79 -2.37 15.01
C LYS A 119 -16.54 -3.55 15.95
N GLY A 120 -15.41 -3.51 16.66
CA GLY A 120 -14.95 -4.54 17.59
C GLY A 120 -14.20 -5.70 16.95
N LYS A 121 -14.20 -5.84 15.62
CA LYS A 121 -13.32 -6.79 14.93
C LYS A 121 -11.89 -6.28 14.91
N THR A 122 -10.96 -7.22 14.77
CA THR A 122 -9.53 -6.93 14.69
C THR A 122 -8.98 -7.33 13.32
N MET A 123 -8.13 -6.47 12.75
CA MET A 123 -7.36 -6.78 11.55
C MET A 123 -5.88 -6.51 11.82
N VAL A 124 -5.01 -7.51 11.66
CA VAL A 124 -3.56 -7.25 11.69
C VAL A 124 -3.06 -7.02 10.28
N VAL A 125 -2.46 -5.87 10.04
CA VAL A 125 -1.97 -5.48 8.72
C VAL A 125 -0.46 -5.30 8.71
N GLN A 126 0.18 -5.68 7.62
CA GLN A 126 1.55 -5.26 7.33
C GLN A 126 1.55 -4.00 6.44
N SER A 127 2.31 -2.99 6.82
CA SER A 127 2.52 -1.81 5.98
C SER A 127 3.47 -2.15 4.84
N THR A 128 2.98 -2.09 3.60
CA THR A 128 3.80 -2.36 2.40
C THR A 128 3.96 -1.12 1.52
N ASN A 129 3.17 -0.08 1.75
CA ASN A 129 3.16 1.13 0.94
C ASN A 129 2.99 2.37 1.82
N THR A 130 3.18 3.54 1.24
CA THR A 130 2.91 4.83 1.88
C THR A 130 1.77 5.55 1.16
N GLY A 131 0.75 5.98 1.91
CA GLY A 131 -0.29 6.87 1.41
C GLY A 131 0.15 8.33 1.51
N GLY A 132 0.76 8.86 0.44
CA GLY A 132 1.37 10.21 0.45
C GLY A 132 0.35 11.36 0.55
N ASP A 133 -0.90 11.11 0.16
CA ASP A 133 -2.05 12.01 0.14
C ASP A 133 -2.93 11.91 1.39
N LEU A 134 -2.57 11.05 2.31
CA LEU A 134 -3.40 10.69 3.46
C LEU A 134 -3.13 11.56 4.69
N GLY A 135 -4.14 11.67 5.54
CA GLY A 135 -4.03 12.31 6.86
C GLY A 135 -3.10 11.54 7.81
N GLU A 136 -2.82 12.10 8.98
CA GLU A 136 -2.02 11.39 9.98
C GLU A 136 -2.76 10.16 10.53
N ASN A 137 -2.01 9.10 10.84
CA ASN A 137 -2.49 7.80 11.30
C ASN A 137 -3.53 7.15 10.37
N HIS A 138 -3.36 7.34 9.07
CA HIS A 138 -4.24 6.77 8.06
C HIS A 138 -3.67 5.45 7.52
N PHE A 139 -4.53 4.42 7.49
CA PHE A 139 -4.27 3.13 6.87
C PHE A 139 -5.20 2.93 5.66
N ASP A 140 -4.64 2.94 4.45
CA ASP A 140 -5.38 2.59 3.24
C ASP A 140 -5.30 1.08 3.02
N LEU A 141 -6.40 0.38 3.29
CA LEU A 141 -6.41 -1.08 3.34
C LEU A 141 -6.40 -1.67 1.93
N GLN A 142 -5.44 -2.54 1.64
CA GLN A 142 -5.40 -3.24 0.35
C GLN A 142 -6.54 -4.25 0.30
N MET A 143 -7.47 -4.02 -0.64
CA MET A 143 -8.53 -4.97 -0.96
C MET A 143 -8.89 -4.84 -2.44
N PRO A 144 -8.77 -5.91 -3.24
CA PRO A 144 -9.12 -5.87 -4.65
C PRO A 144 -10.53 -5.31 -4.86
N GLY A 145 -10.63 -4.28 -5.70
CA GLY A 145 -11.88 -3.56 -5.91
C GLY A 145 -12.22 -2.53 -4.85
N GLY A 146 -11.26 -2.09 -4.03
CA GLY A 146 -11.36 -0.89 -3.20
C GLY A 146 -11.27 0.43 -3.99
N GLY A 147 -10.84 0.37 -5.26
CA GLY A 147 -10.63 1.53 -6.13
C GLY A 147 -9.14 1.75 -6.39
N VAL A 148 -8.80 2.20 -7.60
CA VAL A 148 -7.40 2.43 -8.01
C VAL A 148 -6.86 3.75 -7.48
N GLY A 149 -7.73 4.70 -7.15
CA GLY A 149 -7.33 6.00 -6.64
C GLY A 149 -6.58 6.83 -7.70
N ILE A 150 -5.45 7.42 -7.31
CA ILE A 150 -4.69 8.36 -8.15
C ILE A 150 -4.02 7.66 -9.33
N PHE A 151 -3.52 6.44 -9.12
CA PHE A 151 -2.77 5.68 -10.12
C PHE A 151 -3.56 4.46 -10.57
N ASP A 152 -3.52 4.14 -11.86
CA ASP A 152 -4.16 2.93 -12.38
C ASP A 152 -3.09 2.03 -13.02
N GLY A 153 -2.45 1.21 -12.18
CA GLY A 153 -1.59 0.12 -12.61
C GLY A 153 -2.37 -1.11 -13.06
N CYS A 154 -3.66 -1.17 -12.75
CA CYS A 154 -4.51 -2.31 -13.07
C CYS A 154 -4.88 -2.34 -14.55
N THR A 155 -5.02 -1.18 -15.19
CA THR A 155 -5.15 -1.07 -16.66
C THR A 155 -3.98 -1.73 -17.39
N PRO A 156 -2.71 -1.36 -17.16
CA PRO A 156 -1.59 -2.03 -17.80
C PRO A 156 -1.40 -3.49 -17.35
N GLN A 157 -1.85 -3.90 -16.16
CA GLN A 157 -1.71 -5.28 -15.68
C GLN A 157 -2.77 -6.24 -16.22
N TRP A 158 -4.05 -5.88 -16.18
CA TRP A 158 -5.15 -6.79 -16.50
C TRP A 158 -6.21 -6.19 -17.43
N GLY A 159 -5.94 -5.02 -18.02
CA GLY A 159 -6.92 -4.30 -18.84
C GLY A 159 -7.94 -3.52 -18.00
N GLY A 160 -7.67 -3.35 -16.70
CA GLY A 160 -8.49 -2.59 -15.77
C GLY A 160 -9.28 -3.49 -14.82
N LEU A 161 -9.71 -2.92 -13.70
CA LEU A 161 -10.64 -3.56 -12.77
C LEU A 161 -11.95 -2.78 -12.77
N LYS A 162 -13.07 -3.48 -12.53
CA LYS A 162 -14.40 -2.85 -12.45
C LYS A 162 -14.51 -1.97 -11.20
N GLY A 163 -15.36 -0.95 -11.25
CA GLY A 163 -15.70 -0.12 -10.10
C GLY A 163 -15.33 1.35 -10.29
N ALA A 164 -15.74 2.18 -9.34
CA ALA A 164 -15.39 3.58 -9.31
C ALA A 164 -13.89 3.77 -9.04
N GLN A 165 -13.31 4.87 -9.55
CA GLN A 165 -11.90 5.20 -9.32
C GLN A 165 -11.57 5.22 -7.82
N TYR A 166 -12.44 5.85 -7.01
CA TYR A 166 -12.35 5.85 -5.55
C TYR A 166 -13.53 5.06 -4.98
N GLY A 167 -13.25 4.13 -4.06
CA GLY A 167 -14.26 3.26 -3.45
C GLY A 167 -14.57 1.98 -4.25
N GLY A 168 -14.16 1.90 -5.52
CA GLY A 168 -14.16 0.67 -6.31
C GLY A 168 -15.53 0.08 -6.58
N VAL A 169 -15.66 -1.24 -6.48
CA VAL A 169 -16.94 -1.94 -6.72
C VAL A 169 -17.98 -1.59 -5.66
N SER A 170 -19.25 -1.66 -6.05
CA SER A 170 -20.39 -1.30 -5.18
C SER A 170 -21.15 -2.53 -4.67
N SER A 171 -20.95 -3.70 -5.29
CA SER A 171 -21.63 -4.95 -4.94
C SER A 171 -20.70 -6.16 -5.03
N ARG A 172 -20.96 -7.16 -4.19
CA ARG A 172 -20.20 -8.41 -4.13
C ARG A 172 -20.14 -9.13 -5.48
N SER A 173 -21.22 -9.11 -6.26
CA SER A 173 -21.30 -9.73 -7.59
C SER A 173 -20.36 -9.10 -8.63
N GLU A 174 -19.93 -7.85 -8.43
CA GLU A 174 -18.94 -7.24 -9.34
C GLU A 174 -17.56 -7.88 -9.23
N CYS A 175 -17.27 -8.59 -8.13
CA CYS A 175 -16.07 -9.41 -8.00
C CYS A 175 -16.05 -10.58 -9.01
N ASP A 176 -17.19 -10.98 -9.58
CA ASP A 176 -17.26 -12.11 -10.51
C ASP A 176 -16.50 -11.84 -11.82
N SER A 177 -16.34 -10.56 -12.19
CA SER A 177 -15.57 -10.14 -13.38
C SER A 177 -14.07 -9.98 -13.11
N TYR A 178 -13.60 -10.16 -11.88
CA TYR A 178 -12.19 -9.97 -11.53
C TYR A 178 -11.32 -11.15 -11.99
N PRO A 179 -10.00 -10.92 -12.20
CA PRO A 179 -9.04 -12.01 -12.32
C PRO A 179 -9.19 -13.00 -11.16
N ALA A 180 -9.12 -14.30 -11.43
CA ALA A 180 -9.40 -15.35 -10.45
C ALA A 180 -8.60 -15.17 -9.14
N LEU A 181 -7.35 -14.73 -9.24
CA LEU A 181 -6.45 -14.51 -8.11
C LEU A 181 -6.85 -13.36 -7.18
N LEU A 182 -7.72 -12.45 -7.64
CA LEU A 182 -8.20 -11.31 -6.86
C LEU A 182 -9.59 -11.51 -6.26
N LYS A 183 -10.33 -12.53 -6.72
CA LYS A 183 -11.74 -12.70 -6.35
C LYS A 183 -11.92 -12.85 -4.85
N ASP A 184 -11.09 -13.66 -4.20
CA ASP A 184 -11.20 -13.91 -2.76
C ASP A 184 -10.97 -12.64 -1.93
N GLY A 185 -9.98 -11.81 -2.32
CA GLY A 185 -9.75 -10.51 -1.69
C GLY A 185 -10.90 -9.53 -1.93
N CYS A 186 -11.51 -9.56 -3.11
CA CYS A 186 -12.69 -8.76 -3.43
C CYS A 186 -13.91 -9.21 -2.63
N TYR A 187 -14.17 -10.52 -2.53
CA TYR A 187 -15.27 -11.06 -1.73
C TYR A 187 -15.07 -10.78 -0.24
N TRP A 188 -13.84 -10.85 0.28
CA TRP A 188 -13.52 -10.53 1.67
C TRP A 188 -14.06 -9.16 2.10
N ARG A 189 -14.01 -8.16 1.21
CA ARG A 189 -14.55 -6.82 1.45
C ARG A 189 -16.03 -6.86 1.82
N PHE A 190 -16.82 -7.71 1.15
CA PHE A 190 -18.26 -7.81 1.37
C PHE A 190 -18.63 -8.82 2.45
N ASP A 191 -17.78 -9.83 2.67
CA ASP A 191 -18.06 -10.94 3.57
C ASP A 191 -17.59 -10.62 5.01
N TRP A 192 -16.29 -10.66 5.26
CA TRP A 192 -15.75 -10.44 6.60
C TRP A 192 -15.79 -8.97 6.98
N PHE A 193 -15.44 -8.10 6.03
CA PHE A 193 -15.38 -6.66 6.23
C PHE A 193 -16.75 -5.97 6.09
N GLN A 194 -17.79 -6.74 5.76
CA GLN A 194 -19.19 -6.30 5.72
C GLN A 194 -19.43 -5.02 4.92
N ASN A 195 -18.60 -4.79 3.89
CA ASN A 195 -18.58 -3.58 3.07
C ASN A 195 -18.56 -2.28 3.91
N ALA A 196 -17.86 -2.30 5.05
CA ALA A 196 -17.73 -1.12 5.90
C ALA A 196 -17.08 0.02 5.12
N ASP A 197 -17.68 1.21 5.18
CA ASP A 197 -17.19 2.38 4.48
C ASP A 197 -16.29 3.19 5.41
N ASN A 198 -14.98 3.07 5.19
CA ASN A 198 -13.93 3.82 5.90
C ASN A 198 -14.07 3.78 7.44
N PRO A 199 -14.18 2.60 8.06
CA PRO A 199 -14.28 2.50 9.52
C PRO A 199 -13.03 3.05 10.21
N ASP A 200 -13.24 3.81 11.29
CA ASP A 200 -12.18 4.23 12.19
C ASP A 200 -11.70 3.06 13.03
N PHE A 201 -10.50 3.19 13.60
CA PHE A 201 -9.90 2.16 14.44
C PHE A 201 -8.96 2.77 15.48
N THR A 202 -8.66 1.97 16.50
CA THR A 202 -7.41 2.12 17.26
C THR A 202 -6.38 1.14 16.72
N PHE A 203 -5.09 1.46 16.85
CA PHE A 203 -4.01 0.59 16.41
C PHE A 203 -2.87 0.52 17.42
N GLU A 204 -2.16 -0.60 17.39
CA GLU A 204 -0.91 -0.82 18.10
C GLU A 204 0.06 -1.58 17.18
N GLN A 205 1.32 -1.14 17.15
CA GLN A 205 2.39 -1.83 16.46
C GLN A 205 2.74 -3.14 17.18
N VAL A 206 2.79 -4.22 16.42
CA VAL A 206 3.00 -5.58 16.91
C VAL A 206 4.08 -6.29 16.09
N GLN A 207 4.65 -7.36 16.65
CA GLN A 207 5.42 -8.32 15.87
C GLN A 207 4.58 -8.87 14.72
N CYS A 208 5.16 -8.90 13.52
CA CYS A 208 4.48 -9.42 12.36
C CYS A 208 4.21 -10.93 12.48
N PRO A 209 2.94 -11.37 12.36
CA PRO A 209 2.63 -12.78 12.15
C PRO A 209 3.38 -13.34 10.94
N LYS A 210 3.90 -14.57 11.04
CA LYS A 210 4.58 -15.24 9.91
C LYS A 210 3.68 -15.32 8.66
N ALA A 211 2.38 -15.46 8.86
CA ALA A 211 1.41 -15.47 7.77
C ALA A 211 1.42 -14.20 6.89
N LEU A 212 1.90 -13.06 7.40
CA LEU A 212 2.10 -11.84 6.62
C LEU A 212 3.51 -11.78 6.02
N THR A 213 4.55 -12.06 6.81
CA THR A 213 5.95 -11.98 6.32
C THR A 213 6.31 -13.06 5.30
N ASP A 214 5.68 -14.23 5.37
CA ASP A 214 5.89 -15.32 4.42
C ASP A 214 5.23 -14.99 3.07
N ILE A 215 4.22 -14.12 3.05
CA ILE A 215 3.60 -13.59 1.82
C ILE A 215 4.43 -12.46 1.23
N SER A 216 4.77 -11.45 2.04
CA SER A 216 5.46 -10.25 1.55
C SER A 216 6.95 -10.45 1.34
N GLY A 217 7.56 -11.47 1.95
CA GLY A 217 9.02 -11.65 2.00
C GLY A 217 9.74 -10.60 2.85
N CYS A 218 9.03 -9.66 3.47
CA CYS A 218 9.61 -8.53 4.19
C CYS A 218 9.40 -8.65 5.69
N LYS A 219 10.50 -8.66 6.45
CA LYS A 219 10.47 -8.60 7.92
C LYS A 219 11.44 -7.53 8.41
N ARG A 220 11.00 -6.66 9.31
CA ARG A 220 11.88 -5.66 9.92
C ARG A 220 12.91 -6.29 10.85
N THR A 221 14.10 -5.68 10.93
CA THR A 221 15.15 -6.12 11.86
C THR A 221 14.82 -5.82 13.32
N ASP A 222 13.96 -4.82 13.57
CA ASP A 222 13.48 -4.43 14.90
C ASP A 222 12.15 -5.10 15.29
N ASP A 223 11.59 -5.98 14.46
CA ASP A 223 10.27 -6.59 14.65
C ASP A 223 10.11 -7.20 16.06
N SER A 224 11.14 -7.90 16.55
CA SER A 224 11.13 -8.54 17.87
C SER A 224 11.12 -7.57 19.06
N GLN A 225 11.25 -6.26 18.83
CA GLN A 225 11.16 -5.23 19.88
C GLN A 225 9.71 -4.86 20.21
N PHE A 226 8.75 -5.25 19.36
CA PHE A 226 7.33 -4.97 19.54
C PHE A 226 6.60 -6.15 20.21
N PRO A 227 5.42 -5.93 20.82
CA PRO A 227 4.66 -7.02 21.45
C PRO A 227 4.15 -8.04 20.42
N VAL A 228 4.10 -9.31 20.83
CA VAL A 228 3.42 -10.36 20.05
C VAL A 228 1.92 -10.10 20.09
N PHE A 229 1.27 -10.12 18.92
CA PHE A 229 -0.18 -10.05 18.84
C PHE A 229 -0.83 -11.28 19.51
N LYS A 230 -1.74 -11.04 20.47
CA LYS A 230 -2.36 -12.10 21.31
C LYS A 230 -3.76 -12.54 20.86
N GLY A 231 -4.17 -12.27 19.63
CA GLY A 231 -5.47 -12.72 19.12
C GLY A 231 -5.54 -14.23 18.91
N ASP A 232 -6.76 -14.78 18.82
CA ASP A 232 -6.97 -16.19 18.47
C ASP A 232 -6.59 -16.44 17.01
N THR A 233 -5.48 -17.15 16.82
CA THR A 233 -4.88 -17.47 15.50
C THR A 233 -5.07 -18.93 15.09
N SER A 234 -5.91 -19.69 15.80
CA SER A 234 -6.11 -21.15 15.64
C SER A 234 -6.49 -21.61 14.23
N SER A 235 -6.82 -20.68 13.33
CA SER A 235 -7.25 -20.92 11.94
C SER A 235 -6.45 -20.13 10.88
N GLY A 236 -5.30 -19.54 11.25
CA GLY A 236 -4.68 -18.38 10.57
C GLY A 236 -3.98 -18.56 9.21
N THR A 237 -4.03 -19.73 8.57
CA THR A 237 -3.40 -19.89 7.24
C THR A 237 -4.29 -19.30 6.16
N LYS A 238 -3.74 -18.43 5.31
CA LYS A 238 -4.46 -17.92 4.15
C LYS A 238 -4.86 -19.11 3.25
N PRO A 239 -6.13 -19.24 2.82
CA PRO A 239 -6.52 -20.26 1.85
C PRO A 239 -5.67 -20.13 0.59
N THR A 240 -4.89 -21.17 0.28
CA THR A 240 -4.09 -21.20 -0.94
C THR A 240 -5.01 -21.65 -2.07
N THR A 241 -5.33 -20.76 -3.00
CA THR A 241 -5.91 -21.15 -4.29
C THR A 241 -4.85 -21.91 -5.08
N SER A 242 -4.80 -23.22 -4.85
CA SER A 242 -3.95 -24.14 -5.59
C SER A 242 -4.22 -23.99 -7.09
N LYS A 243 -3.19 -23.62 -7.87
CA LYS A 243 -3.14 -23.82 -9.32
C LYS A 243 -3.33 -25.32 -9.57
N SER A 244 -4.56 -25.74 -9.83
CA SER A 244 -4.80 -27.06 -10.43
C SER A 244 -4.30 -26.99 -11.88
N SER A 245 -3.06 -27.42 -12.08
CA SER A 245 -2.50 -27.71 -13.39
C SER A 245 -3.26 -28.87 -14.01
N THR A 246 -4.32 -28.58 -14.76
CA THR A 246 -4.93 -29.57 -15.63
C THR A 246 -4.36 -29.40 -17.03
N THR A 247 -3.52 -30.35 -17.42
CA THR A 247 -3.07 -30.60 -18.78
C THR A 247 -4.27 -30.90 -19.68
N SER A 248 -4.70 -29.93 -20.49
CA SER A 248 -5.67 -30.17 -21.56
C SER A 248 -5.04 -29.92 -22.93
N LYS A 249 -4.86 -31.05 -23.60
CA LYS A 249 -4.53 -31.30 -24.99
C LYS A 249 -5.42 -30.51 -25.95
N ALA A 250 -4.81 -29.99 -27.02
CA ALA A 250 -5.43 -29.23 -28.09
C ALA A 250 -6.55 -29.99 -28.82
N ALA A 251 -7.64 -29.29 -29.13
CA ALA A 251 -8.55 -29.62 -30.22
C ALA A 251 -9.18 -28.35 -30.80
N ALA A 252 -9.38 -28.37 -32.11
CA ALA A 252 -9.44 -27.22 -33.00
C ALA A 252 -10.82 -26.58 -33.20
N ALA A 253 -10.76 -25.29 -33.53
CA ALA A 253 -11.57 -24.47 -34.45
C ALA A 253 -13.04 -24.82 -34.76
N THR A 254 -13.90 -23.81 -34.60
CA THR A 254 -14.93 -23.43 -35.60
C THR A 254 -15.41 -21.98 -35.37
N LYS A 255 -15.43 -21.19 -36.44
CA LYS A 255 -16.07 -19.86 -36.67
C LYS A 255 -17.10 -20.10 -37.82
N PRO A 256 -17.97 -19.16 -38.30
CA PRO A 256 -18.30 -17.78 -37.89
C PRO A 256 -19.79 -17.35 -37.99
N ALA A 257 -20.11 -16.14 -37.51
CA ALA A 257 -21.02 -15.14 -38.14
C ALA A 257 -21.04 -13.84 -37.31
N THR A 258 -20.38 -12.72 -37.68
CA THR A 258 -20.84 -11.56 -38.48
C THR A 258 -22.27 -11.05 -38.23
N VAL A 259 -22.39 -9.91 -37.53
CA VAL A 259 -23.33 -8.82 -37.89
C VAL A 259 -22.63 -7.47 -37.66
N LYS A 260 -22.84 -6.58 -38.63
CA LYS A 260 -22.28 -5.24 -38.83
C LYS A 260 -23.38 -4.22 -38.47
N SER A 261 -23.06 -3.14 -37.75
CA SER A 261 -23.63 -1.82 -38.08
C SER A 261 -22.95 -0.67 -37.32
N SER A 262 -22.73 0.40 -38.07
CA SER A 262 -22.18 1.71 -37.71
C SER A 262 -23.15 2.56 -36.89
N SER A 263 -22.62 3.51 -36.12
CA SER A 263 -22.93 4.94 -36.33
C SER A 263 -22.10 5.86 -35.43
N THR A 264 -21.49 6.84 -36.09
CA THR A 264 -20.73 8.00 -35.62
C THR A 264 -21.65 9.03 -34.96
N THR A 265 -21.25 9.64 -33.83
CA THR A 265 -21.43 11.10 -33.63
C THR A 265 -20.47 11.64 -32.57
N LYS A 266 -19.92 12.82 -32.86
CA LYS A 266 -18.87 13.57 -32.18
C LYS A 266 -19.49 14.86 -31.67
N VAL A 267 -19.48 15.14 -30.36
CA VAL A 267 -19.74 16.48 -29.77
C VAL A 267 -18.97 16.56 -28.45
N THR A 268 -17.80 17.19 -28.40
CA THR A 268 -17.50 18.59 -28.03
C THR A 268 -17.43 18.82 -26.52
N LYS A 269 -16.21 19.19 -26.10
CA LYS A 269 -15.81 19.63 -24.76
C LYS A 269 -16.54 20.92 -24.37
N THR A 270 -16.93 21.05 -23.11
CA THR A 270 -17.15 22.36 -22.48
C THR A 270 -16.58 22.32 -21.07
N SER A 271 -15.59 23.17 -20.87
CA SER A 271 -14.93 23.47 -19.60
C SER A 271 -15.76 24.49 -18.82
N THR A 272 -16.06 24.21 -17.56
CA THR A 272 -16.52 25.22 -16.60
C THR A 272 -15.73 25.10 -15.32
N THR A 273 -14.88 26.10 -15.13
CA THR A 273 -14.13 26.42 -13.92
C THR A 273 -15.08 26.81 -12.78
N VAL A 274 -14.92 26.18 -11.62
CA VAL A 274 -15.48 26.70 -10.36
C VAL A 274 -14.36 26.93 -9.35
N LYS A 275 -14.37 28.14 -8.82
CA LYS A 275 -13.40 28.79 -7.93
C LYS A 275 -13.92 28.65 -6.49
N ALA A 276 -13.11 28.15 -5.57
CA ALA A 276 -13.33 28.22 -4.12
C ALA A 276 -11.97 28.55 -3.49
N ALA A 277 -11.74 29.80 -3.05
CA ALA A 277 -12.09 30.36 -1.74
C ALA A 277 -11.24 29.75 -0.60
N ALA A 278 -10.21 30.50 -0.24
CA ALA A 278 -9.22 30.19 0.79
C ALA A 278 -9.79 30.38 2.20
N ALA A 279 -9.40 29.49 3.11
CA ALA A 279 -9.51 29.72 4.55
C ALA A 279 -8.16 29.40 5.20
N THR A 280 -7.60 30.43 5.82
CA THR A 280 -6.29 30.50 6.46
C THR A 280 -6.29 29.73 7.78
N THR A 281 -5.30 28.87 8.02
CA THR A 281 -4.89 28.56 9.40
C THR A 281 -3.39 28.29 9.46
N LYS A 282 -2.75 28.98 10.39
CA LYS A 282 -1.30 29.10 10.58
C LYS A 282 -0.74 27.83 11.22
N THR A 283 0.46 27.38 10.82
CA THR A 283 1.46 26.87 11.79
C THR A 283 2.85 26.69 11.17
N ASN A 284 3.77 27.49 11.72
CA ASN A 284 5.15 27.23 12.13
C ASN A 284 6.06 26.33 11.28
N THR A 285 6.81 27.02 10.43
CA THR A 285 8.18 26.81 9.97
C THR A 285 9.11 26.13 10.98
N SER A 286 9.84 25.09 10.54
CA SER A 286 11.21 24.85 11.01
C SER A 286 12.11 24.50 9.82
N SER A 287 13.15 25.31 9.68
CA SER A 287 14.15 25.31 8.61
C SER A 287 15.39 24.52 9.04
N GLY A 288 16.05 23.82 8.10
CA GLY A 288 17.50 23.62 8.13
C GLY A 288 18.05 22.18 8.22
N SER A 289 18.39 21.59 7.06
CA SER A 289 19.73 21.04 6.74
C SER A 289 19.67 20.28 5.41
N THR A 290 20.32 20.83 4.38
CA THR A 290 20.33 20.38 2.98
C THR A 290 21.13 19.09 2.81
N LYS A 291 20.53 17.94 3.17
CA LYS A 291 21.00 16.63 2.70
C LYS A 291 20.24 16.29 1.42
N ALA A 292 20.96 15.99 0.34
CA ALA A 292 20.36 15.57 -0.92
C ALA A 292 19.45 14.35 -0.69
N VAL A 293 18.25 14.36 -1.28
CA VAL A 293 17.26 13.30 -1.14
C VAL A 293 17.80 12.02 -1.77
N SER A 294 17.77 10.90 -1.03
CA SER A 294 18.25 9.61 -1.53
C SER A 294 17.47 9.15 -2.77
N LEU A 295 18.06 8.25 -3.55
CA LEU A 295 17.39 7.61 -4.68
C LEU A 295 16.00 7.08 -4.26
N TYR A 296 14.99 7.33 -5.08
CA TYR A 296 13.57 7.02 -4.85
C TYR A 296 12.90 7.76 -3.68
N GLY A 297 13.57 8.73 -3.06
CA GLY A 297 12.96 9.64 -2.10
C GLY A 297 12.12 10.73 -2.79
N GLN A 298 11.14 11.29 -2.06
CA GLN A 298 10.35 12.41 -2.55
C GLN A 298 11.21 13.67 -2.57
N CYS A 299 11.36 14.26 -3.75
CA CYS A 299 12.19 15.43 -4.00
C CYS A 299 11.37 16.64 -4.44
N GLY A 300 10.05 16.51 -4.56
CA GLY A 300 9.16 17.60 -4.90
C GLY A 300 7.71 17.21 -4.62
N GLY A 301 6.82 18.18 -4.76
CA GLY A 301 5.41 18.00 -4.48
C GLY A 301 4.68 19.33 -4.36
N SER A 302 3.63 19.35 -3.54
CA SER A 302 2.80 20.56 -3.40
C SER A 302 3.63 21.73 -2.90
N LYS A 303 3.19 22.95 -3.21
CA LYS A 303 3.84 24.17 -2.68
C LYS A 303 3.86 24.21 -1.15
N ASP A 304 2.94 23.51 -0.50
CA ASP A 304 2.88 23.41 0.96
C ASP A 304 4.04 22.56 1.51
N GLN A 305 4.43 21.50 0.81
CA GLN A 305 5.55 20.63 1.19
C GLN A 305 6.90 21.09 0.62
N PHE A 306 6.88 21.71 -0.57
CA PHE A 306 8.05 22.15 -1.33
C PHE A 306 7.90 23.62 -1.74
N PRO A 307 7.94 24.56 -0.78
CA PRO A 307 7.68 25.99 -1.04
C PRO A 307 8.69 26.62 -2.00
N ASN A 308 9.91 26.09 -2.06
CA ASN A 308 10.98 26.53 -2.96
C ASN A 308 11.12 25.64 -4.20
N GLY A 309 10.12 24.79 -4.49
CA GLY A 309 10.18 23.80 -5.56
C GLY A 309 10.98 22.56 -5.18
N SER A 310 11.29 21.73 -6.19
CA SER A 310 11.99 20.47 -6.00
C SER A 310 13.37 20.64 -5.36
N VAL A 311 13.72 19.75 -4.44
CA VAL A 311 15.04 19.66 -3.80
C VAL A 311 15.98 18.73 -4.57
N SER A 312 17.28 18.87 -4.33
CA SER A 312 18.31 18.08 -5.00
C SER A 312 18.29 16.60 -4.57
N CYS A 313 18.49 15.73 -5.55
CA CYS A 313 18.65 14.30 -5.35
C CYS A 313 20.12 13.91 -5.19
N ALA A 314 20.37 12.76 -4.56
CA ALA A 314 21.71 12.19 -4.42
C ALA A 314 22.39 11.99 -5.79
N THR A 315 23.72 12.04 -5.82
CA THR A 315 24.52 11.89 -7.04
C THR A 315 24.09 10.65 -7.85
N GLY A 316 23.88 10.83 -9.16
CA GLY A 316 23.39 9.77 -10.05
C GLY A 316 21.87 9.71 -10.20
N SER A 317 21.13 10.65 -9.60
CA SER A 317 19.68 10.74 -9.73
C SER A 317 19.18 12.17 -9.92
N LYS A 318 18.00 12.31 -10.54
CA LYS A 318 17.33 13.58 -10.80
C LYS A 318 15.93 13.57 -10.22
N CYS A 319 15.47 14.74 -9.78
CA CYS A 319 14.11 14.88 -9.30
C CYS A 319 13.14 14.88 -10.48
N VAL A 320 12.36 13.81 -10.63
CA VAL A 320 11.38 13.65 -11.71
C VAL A 320 10.00 14.03 -11.21
N TYR A 321 9.42 15.06 -11.83
CA TYR A 321 8.03 15.46 -11.59
C TYR A 321 7.09 14.33 -11.99
N GLN A 322 6.22 13.91 -11.06
CA GLN A 322 5.17 12.94 -11.34
C GLN A 322 3.82 13.65 -11.40
N ASN A 323 3.51 14.46 -10.40
CA ASN A 323 2.27 15.23 -10.31
C ASN A 323 2.44 16.46 -9.37
N PRO A 324 1.43 17.35 -9.24
CA PRO A 324 1.55 18.57 -8.44
C PRO A 324 1.84 18.35 -6.95
N TYR A 325 1.63 17.14 -6.43
CA TYR A 325 1.81 16.77 -5.02
C TYR A 325 3.04 15.89 -4.81
N TYR A 326 3.66 15.37 -5.87
CA TYR A 326 4.75 14.41 -5.77
C TYR A 326 5.74 14.47 -6.93
N SER A 327 7.03 14.54 -6.59
CA SER A 327 8.17 14.31 -7.47
C SER A 327 9.15 13.39 -6.76
N GLN A 328 9.84 12.51 -7.49
CA GLN A 328 10.70 11.47 -6.92
C GLN A 328 12.10 11.49 -7.53
N CYS A 329 13.13 11.24 -6.72
CA CYS A 329 14.49 11.03 -7.22
C CYS A 329 14.56 9.72 -8.01
N LEU A 330 14.80 9.79 -9.32
CA LEU A 330 14.99 8.62 -10.18
C LEU A 330 16.40 8.60 -10.76
N PRO A 331 16.97 7.42 -11.10
CA PRO A 331 18.26 7.34 -11.79
C PRO A 331 18.26 8.21 -13.05
N ASN A 332 19.41 8.82 -13.34
CA ASN A 332 19.57 9.72 -14.50
C ASN A 332 19.22 9.05 -15.83
#